data_AF-A0A3A5K0B4-F1
#
_entry.id   AF-A0A3A5K0B4-F1
#
_cell.length_a   1.000
_cell.length_b   1.000
_cell.length_c   1.000
_cell.angle_alpha   90.00
_cell.angle_beta   90.00
_cell.angle_gamma   90.00
#
_symmetry.space_group_name_H-M   'P 1'
#
loop_
_entity.id
_entity.type
_entity.pdbx_description
1 polymer ?
#
loop_
_entity_poly.entity_id
_entity_poly.type
_entity_poly.pdbx_seq_one_letter_code
_entity_poly.pdbx_strand_id
1 'polypeptide(L)'
;MSEIDRATLLAGLAAIAAEVERLAGLIADEPGPVATSADTFDAEGLVDSAIAAQRFGISKQVVRRLCREFPDIGHKVVGRHRVSLSALRRHLRA
;
A
#
# COMPACT_ATOMS: atom_id res chain seq x y z
N MET A 1 -1.28 -37.40 0.07
CA MET A 1 -1.60 -36.01 -0.31
C MET A 1 -1.86 -36.02 -1.80
N SER A 2 -3.14 -35.97 -2.18
CA SER A 2 -3.62 -36.22 -3.53
C SER A 2 -3.39 -35.02 -4.45
N GLU A 3 -3.10 -35.27 -5.73
CA GLU A 3 -2.92 -34.25 -6.79
C GLU A 3 -4.06 -33.21 -6.87
N ILE A 4 -5.22 -33.53 -6.31
CA ILE A 4 -6.42 -32.67 -6.20
C ILE A 4 -6.12 -31.37 -5.44
N ASP A 5 -5.17 -31.37 -4.51
CA ASP A 5 -4.81 -30.19 -3.72
C ASP A 5 -3.94 -29.21 -4.53
N ARG A 6 -3.05 -29.74 -5.39
CA ARG A 6 -2.16 -28.93 -6.24
C ARG A 6 -2.91 -28.26 -7.38
N ALA A 7 -3.83 -28.97 -8.04
CA ALA A 7 -4.64 -28.40 -9.11
C ALA A 7 -5.55 -27.27 -8.59
N THR A 8 -6.15 -27.47 -7.42
CA THR A 8 -7.00 -26.46 -6.76
C THR A 8 -6.20 -25.23 -6.35
N LEU A 9 -5.00 -25.43 -5.80
CA LEU A 9 -4.10 -24.33 -5.44
C LEU A 9 -3.65 -23.53 -6.68
N LEU A 10 -3.32 -24.20 -7.78
CA LEU A 10 -2.94 -23.54 -9.03
C LEU A 10 -4.12 -22.74 -9.64
N ALA A 11 -5.34 -23.28 -9.56
CA ALA A 11 -6.54 -22.57 -9.98
C ALA A 11 -6.78 -21.30 -9.13
N GLY A 12 -6.60 -21.39 -7.81
CA GLY A 12 -6.70 -20.25 -6.91
C GLY A 12 -5.66 -19.17 -7.20
N LEU A 13 -4.40 -19.56 -7.46
CA LEU A 13 -3.33 -18.62 -7.84
C LEU A 13 -3.61 -17.94 -9.18
N ALA A 14 -4.13 -18.67 -10.16
CA ALA A 14 -4.50 -18.10 -11.45
C ALA A 14 -5.63 -17.06 -11.32
N ALA A 15 -6.64 -17.33 -10.47
CA ALA A 15 -7.72 -16.39 -10.21
C ALA A 15 -7.23 -15.10 -9.52
N ILE A 16 -6.29 -15.22 -8.57
CA ILE A 16 -5.69 -14.07 -7.91
C ILE A 16 -4.84 -13.25 -8.90
N ALA A 17 -4.05 -13.91 -9.74
CA ALA A 17 -3.24 -13.22 -10.76
C ALA A 17 -4.11 -12.43 -11.75
N ALA A 18 -5.20 -13.03 -12.22
CA ALA A 18 -6.15 -12.37 -13.12
C ALA A 18 -6.80 -11.13 -12.48
N GLU A 19 -7.15 -11.21 -11.18
CA GLU A 19 -7.73 -10.06 -10.48
C GLU A 19 -6.69 -8.95 -10.24
N VAL A 20 -5.43 -9.30 -9.98
CA VAL A 20 -4.33 -8.33 -9.89
C VAL A 20 -4.10 -7.62 -11.22
N GLU A 21 -4.14 -8.35 -12.33
CA GLU A 21 -3.97 -7.78 -13.67
C GLU A 21 -5.15 -6.86 -14.05
N ARG A 22 -6.38 -7.26 -13.71
CA ARG A 22 -7.58 -6.43 -13.86
C ARG A 22 -7.47 -5.12 -13.06
N LEU A 23 -7.00 -5.20 -11.82
CA LEU A 23 -6.78 -4.03 -10.97
C LEU A 23 -5.64 -3.15 -11.48
N ALA A 24 -4.57 -3.73 -12.03
CA ALA A 24 -3.48 -2.99 -12.63
C ALA A 24 -3.93 -2.22 -13.88
N GLY A 25 -4.81 -2.81 -14.71
CA GLY A 25 -5.42 -2.13 -15.86
C GLY A 25 -6.27 -0.92 -15.47
N LEU A 26 -6.96 -0.96 -14.32
CA LEU A 26 -7.73 0.17 -13.80
C LEU A 26 -6.86 1.30 -13.24
N ILE A 27 -5.61 1.03 -12.88
CA ILE A 27 -4.66 2.02 -12.35
C ILE A 27 -3.97 2.78 -13.50
N ALA A 28 -3.86 2.19 -14.68
CA ALA A 28 -3.19 2.80 -15.82
C ALA A 28 -3.92 4.02 -16.43
N ASP A 29 -5.20 4.23 -16.09
CA ASP A 29 -6.05 5.28 -16.66
C ASP A 29 -6.27 6.50 -15.75
N GLU A 30 -5.67 6.56 -14.55
CA GLU A 30 -5.71 7.79 -13.75
C GLU A 30 -4.60 8.76 -14.15
N PRO A 31 -4.91 10.03 -14.49
CA PRO A 31 -3.91 11.02 -14.85
C PRO A 31 -3.02 11.29 -13.64
N GLY A 32 -1.73 10.99 -13.76
CA GLY A 32 -0.76 11.19 -12.69
C GLY A 32 -0.70 12.66 -12.25
N PRO A 33 -0.65 12.96 -10.94
CA PRO A 33 -0.54 14.33 -10.47
C PRO A 33 0.85 14.89 -10.80
N VAL A 34 0.84 16.08 -11.41
CA VAL A 34 2.02 16.89 -11.75
C VAL A 34 2.86 17.12 -10.50
N ALA A 35 4.14 16.76 -10.58
CA ALA A 35 5.09 16.93 -9.49
C ALA A 35 5.39 18.43 -9.26
N THR A 36 5.02 18.94 -8.08
CA THR A 36 5.60 20.16 -7.52
C THR A 36 6.39 19.80 -6.27
N SER A 37 7.67 20.18 -6.28
CA SER A 37 8.63 20.00 -5.21
C SER A 37 8.26 20.83 -3.98
N ALA A 38 8.34 20.23 -2.79
CA ALA A 38 8.84 20.87 -1.57
C ALA A 38 8.92 19.84 -0.43
N ASP A 39 10.11 19.73 0.17
CA ASP A 39 10.41 19.05 1.43
C ASP A 39 9.76 19.77 2.63
N THR A 40 8.43 19.85 2.67
CA THR A 40 7.73 20.36 3.84
C THR A 40 6.90 19.24 4.44
N PHE A 41 7.01 19.09 5.75
CA PHE A 41 6.23 18.16 6.55
C PHE A 41 4.75 18.63 6.51
N ASP A 42 4.07 18.36 5.40
CA ASP A 42 2.68 18.74 5.20
C ASP A 42 1.79 17.92 6.12
N ALA A 43 1.26 18.56 7.16
CA ALA A 43 0.15 18.03 7.92
C ALA A 43 -1.09 17.79 7.02
N GLU A 44 -1.14 18.39 5.83
CA GLU A 44 -2.13 18.15 4.78
C GLU A 44 -1.88 16.86 3.96
N GLY A 45 -0.69 16.25 4.06
CA GLY A 45 -0.29 15.07 3.28
C GLY A 45 -0.50 13.72 3.99
N LEU A 46 -1.05 13.72 5.21
CA LEU A 46 -1.19 12.52 6.04
C LEU A 46 -2.50 11.78 5.77
N VAL A 47 -2.39 10.59 5.16
CA VAL A 47 -3.56 9.74 4.86
C VAL A 47 -3.79 8.69 5.94
N ASP A 48 -4.97 8.08 5.95
CA ASP A 48 -5.20 6.91 6.80
C ASP A 48 -4.33 5.73 6.33
N SER A 49 -3.88 4.89 7.27
CA SER A 49 -3.24 3.60 6.99
C SER A 49 -3.94 2.74 5.93
N ALA A 50 -5.27 2.83 5.82
CA ALA A 50 -6.04 2.13 4.79
C ALA A 50 -5.77 2.68 3.38
N ILE A 51 -5.71 3.99 3.24
CA ILE A 51 -5.42 4.65 1.97
C ILE A 51 -3.95 4.42 1.60
N ALA A 52 -3.04 4.50 2.57
CA ALA A 52 -1.63 4.17 2.34
C ALA A 52 -1.45 2.71 1.88
N ALA A 53 -2.09 1.76 2.57
CA ALA A 53 -2.08 0.34 2.19
C ALA A 53 -2.56 0.13 0.75
N GLN A 54 -3.68 0.77 0.38
CA GLN A 54 -4.23 0.73 -0.97
C GLN A 54 -3.26 1.31 -2.00
N ARG A 55 -2.69 2.50 -1.75
CA ARG A 55 -1.78 3.19 -2.68
C ARG A 55 -0.46 2.47 -2.91
N PHE A 56 0.02 1.72 -1.92
CA PHE A 56 1.29 1.01 -2.01
C PHE A 56 1.13 -0.49 -2.27
N GLY A 57 -0.10 -0.99 -2.40
CA GLY A 57 -0.36 -2.42 -2.63
C GLY A 57 0.10 -3.34 -1.49
N ILE A 58 0.17 -2.81 -0.26
CA ILE A 58 0.64 -3.55 0.93
C ILE A 58 -0.48 -3.68 1.97
N SER A 59 -0.34 -4.63 2.89
CA SER A 59 -1.37 -4.83 3.91
C SER A 59 -1.38 -3.68 4.94
N LYS A 60 -2.57 -3.38 5.49
CA LYS A 60 -2.71 -2.39 6.59
C LYS A 60 -1.86 -2.75 7.81
N GLN A 61 -1.60 -4.04 8.05
CA GLN A 61 -0.75 -4.49 9.14
C GLN A 61 0.72 -4.11 8.92
N VAL A 62 1.21 -4.23 7.68
CA VAL A 62 2.57 -3.79 7.31
C VAL A 62 2.71 -2.28 7.51
N VAL A 63 1.75 -1.48 7.03
CA VAL A 63 1.77 -0.03 7.24
C VAL A 63 1.80 0.33 8.73
N ARG A 64 0.97 -0.32 9.56
CA ARG A 64 0.95 -0.09 11.01
C ARG A 64 2.24 -0.53 11.70
N ARG A 65 2.85 -1.63 11.24
CA ARG A 65 4.15 -2.08 11.75
C ARG A 65 5.22 -1.03 11.44
N LEU A 66 5.29 -0.57 10.19
CA LEU A 66 6.21 0.46 9.74
C LEU A 66 6.03 1.78 10.52
N CYS A 67 4.80 2.21 10.80
CA CYS A 67 4.55 3.39 11.63
C CYS A 67 5.04 3.23 13.09
N ARG A 68 5.19 2.01 13.60
CA ARG A 68 5.72 1.75 14.95
C ARG A 68 7.24 1.65 14.97
N GLU A 69 7.81 1.10 13.90
CA GLU A 69 9.26 0.94 13.75
C GLU A 69 9.93 2.27 13.36
N PHE A 70 9.23 3.10 12.57
CA PHE A 70 9.75 4.34 12.01
C PHE A 70 8.81 5.52 12.32
N PRO A 71 9.16 6.38 13.30
CA PRO A 71 8.30 7.47 13.75
C PRO A 71 8.13 8.59 12.71
N ASP A 72 8.97 8.64 11.68
CA ASP A 72 8.88 9.56 10.54
C ASP A 72 7.82 9.13 9.50
N ILE A 73 7.38 7.86 9.52
CA ILE A 73 6.35 7.35 8.59
C ILE A 73 4.96 7.81 9.01
N GLY A 74 4.66 7.86 10.29
CA GLY A 74 3.31 8.22 10.75
C GLY A 74 3.10 8.08 12.24
N HIS A 75 1.99 8.64 12.72
CA HIS A 75 1.63 8.63 14.14
C HIS A 75 0.15 8.32 14.34
N LYS A 76 -0.22 7.94 15.57
CA LYS A 76 -1.59 7.57 15.92
C LYS A 76 -2.36 8.81 16.39
N VAL A 77 -3.46 9.14 15.70
CA VAL A 77 -4.36 10.25 15.99
C VAL A 77 -5.76 9.68 16.21
N VAL A 78 -6.33 9.87 17.40
CA VAL A 78 -7.70 9.44 17.76
C VAL A 78 -7.97 7.99 17.34
N GLY A 79 -7.04 7.08 17.66
CA GLY A 79 -7.16 5.65 17.34
C GLY A 79 -6.77 5.24 15.92
N ARG A 80 -6.54 6.19 15.00
CA ARG A 80 -6.19 5.91 13.59
C ARG A 80 -4.74 6.28 13.29
N HIS A 81 -4.08 5.52 12.42
CA HIS A 81 -2.72 5.88 11.99
C HIS A 81 -2.80 6.87 10.83
N ARG A 82 -2.15 8.01 11.01
CA ARG A 82 -1.93 9.03 10.00
C ARG A 82 -0.54 8.82 9.41
N VAL A 83 -0.48 8.62 8.10
CA VAL A 83 0.70 8.09 7.40
C VAL A 83 1.14 9.08 6.34
N SER A 84 2.43 9.42 6.38
CA SER A 84 3.11 10.17 5.33
C SER A 84 3.46 9.24 4.17
N LEU A 85 2.88 9.52 3.00
CA LEU A 85 3.14 8.71 1.81
C LEU A 85 4.58 8.87 1.31
N SER A 86 5.18 10.05 1.45
CA SER A 86 6.56 10.31 1.02
C SER A 86 7.56 9.56 1.89
N ALA A 87 7.38 9.59 3.22
CA ALA A 87 8.20 8.81 4.16
C ALA A 87 8.02 7.31 3.92
N LEU A 88 6.79 6.82 3.80
CA LEU A 88 6.51 5.41 3.51
C LEU A 88 7.18 4.95 2.21
N ARG A 89 7.13 5.76 1.15
CA ARG A 89 7.80 5.46 -0.13
C ARG A 89 9.33 5.36 0.01
N ARG A 90 9.94 6.20 0.85
CA ARG A 90 11.39 6.20 1.09
C ARG A 90 11.83 4.88 1.72
N HIS A 91 11.10 4.41 2.71
CA HIS A 91 11.38 3.16 3.43
C HIS A 91 11.06 1.89 2.63
N LEU A 92 10.13 1.96 1.67
CA LEU A 92 9.85 0.83 0.76
C LEU A 92 10.84 0.70 -0.41
N ARG A 93 11.66 1.72 -0.66
CA ARG A 93 12.70 1.72 -1.69
C ARG A 93 14.12 1.50 -1.13
N ALA A 94 14.26 1.58 0.18
CA ALA A 94 15.50 1.27 0.91
C ALA A 94 15.61 -0.23 1.13
#